data_AF-A0A7J3MZF9-F1
#
_entry.id   AF-A0A7J3MZF9-F1
#
_cell.length_a   1.000
_cell.length_b   1.000
_cell.length_c   1.000
_cell.angle_alpha   90.00
_cell.angle_beta   90.00
_cell.angle_gamma   90.00
#
_symmetry.space_group_name_H-M   'P 1'
#
loop_
_entity.id
_entity.type
_entity.pdbx_description
1 polymer ?
#
loop_
_entity_poly.entity_id
_entity_poly.type
_entity_poly.pdbx_seq_one_letter_code
_entity_poly.pdbx_strand_id
1 'polypeptide(L)'
;MDISAPIFDSEKLKTCRLLSKRVRVKFYRIHDTYSHWNLVEKNINTKDIGIYIHIPFCRSICMFCPYFKDVLKNEQELEKYFNFLLKEIKMYGKQLKENDLNVTDIHVGGGTPSLVPPKLYRELIDTLAQFFNIKCSIGIEVNPED
;
A
#
# COMPACT_ATOMS: atom_id res chain seq x y z
N MET A 1 26.49 -11.82 -15.95
CA MET A 1 25.54 -11.52 -17.03
C MET A 1 24.78 -10.28 -16.60
N ASP A 2 25.29 -9.12 -17.01
CA ASP A 2 24.65 -7.83 -16.77
C ASP A 2 23.36 -7.77 -17.59
N ILE A 3 22.22 -7.83 -16.90
CA ILE A 3 20.94 -7.46 -17.48
C ILE A 3 20.74 -5.99 -17.08
N SER A 4 21.29 -5.11 -17.90
CA SER A 4 20.99 -3.68 -17.85
C SER A 4 19.47 -3.51 -18.00
N ALA A 5 18.83 -2.96 -16.96
CA ALA A 5 17.44 -2.56 -17.05
C ALA A 5 17.28 -1.55 -18.20
N PRO A 6 16.20 -1.64 -19.01
CA PRO A 6 16.03 -0.76 -20.15
C PRO A 6 15.97 0.69 -19.67
N ILE A 7 16.87 1.51 -20.22
CA ILE A 7 16.89 2.96 -20.03
C ILE A 7 15.63 3.52 -20.68
N PHE A 8 14.71 4.03 -19.87
CA PHE A 8 13.48 4.65 -20.33
C PHE A 8 13.79 5.92 -21.12
N ASP A 9 13.55 5.90 -22.43
CA ASP A 9 13.86 7.01 -23.34
C ASP A 9 12.88 8.18 -23.16
N SER A 10 13.37 9.23 -22.50
CA SER A 10 12.65 10.45 -22.19
C SER A 10 12.25 11.30 -23.41
N GLU A 11 12.74 11.01 -24.62
CA GLU A 11 12.42 11.81 -25.80
C GLU A 11 10.98 11.60 -26.31
N LYS A 12 10.42 10.41 -26.13
CA LYS A 12 9.05 10.06 -26.59
C LYS A 12 7.92 10.76 -25.84
N LEU A 13 8.20 11.38 -24.68
CA LEU A 13 7.23 12.11 -23.86
C LEU A 13 7.07 13.60 -24.24
N LYS A 14 7.90 14.11 -25.17
CA LYS A 14 7.94 15.54 -25.52
C LYS A 14 6.67 16.09 -26.18
N THR A 15 5.77 15.25 -26.70
CA THR A 15 4.59 15.68 -27.47
C THR A 15 3.32 15.88 -26.64
N CYS A 16 3.31 15.49 -25.35
CA CYS A 16 2.12 15.65 -24.50
C CYS A 16 2.29 16.83 -23.52
N ARG A 17 1.75 18.00 -23.89
CA ARG A 17 1.88 19.27 -23.14
C ARG A 17 1.35 19.21 -21.69
N LEU A 18 0.40 18.31 -21.42
CA LEU A 18 -0.16 18.03 -20.08
C LEU A 18 0.80 17.29 -19.13
N LEU A 19 1.83 16.61 -19.65
CA LEU A 19 2.84 15.86 -18.88
C LEU A 19 4.17 16.64 -18.71
N SER A 20 4.17 17.94 -19.01
CA SER A 20 5.38 18.77 -19.04
C SER A 20 6.03 19.05 -17.68
N LYS A 21 5.38 18.69 -16.56
CA LYS A 21 6.09 18.54 -15.28
C LYS A 21 6.92 17.26 -15.36
N ARG A 22 8.20 17.39 -15.75
CA ARG A 22 9.18 16.32 -15.66
C ARG A 22 9.29 15.85 -14.21
N VAL A 23 8.47 14.88 -13.81
CA VAL A 23 8.64 14.18 -12.54
C VAL A 23 9.90 13.34 -12.69
N ARG A 24 11.00 13.79 -12.10
CA ARG A 24 12.23 13.00 -12.02
C ARG A 24 12.02 11.93 -10.94
N VAL A 25 11.52 10.78 -11.34
CA VAL A 25 11.43 9.61 -10.47
C VAL A 25 12.81 8.96 -10.39
N LYS A 26 13.34 8.79 -9.17
CA LYS A 26 14.54 7.98 -8.92
C LYS A 26 14.11 6.64 -8.37
N PHE A 27 14.47 5.56 -9.07
CA PHE A 27 14.26 4.20 -8.59
C PHE A 27 15.49 3.77 -7.80
N TYR A 28 15.27 3.23 -6.61
CA TYR A 28 16.31 2.65 -5.77
C TYR A 28 16.10 1.15 -5.72
N ARG A 29 17.15 0.38 -6.04
CA ARG A 29 17.14 -1.06 -5.80
C ARG A 29 17.65 -1.30 -4.38
N ILE A 30 16.79 -1.84 -3.54
CA ILE A 30 17.07 -2.07 -2.13
C ILE A 30 17.45 -3.54 -1.98
N HIS A 31 18.60 -3.81 -1.38
CA HIS A 31 19.15 -5.16 -1.23
C HIS A 31 19.13 -5.67 0.22
N ASP A 32 18.90 -4.77 1.18
CA ASP A 32 18.92 -5.06 2.60
C ASP A 32 17.95 -4.14 3.37
N THR A 33 17.58 -4.59 4.56
CA THR A 33 16.62 -3.92 5.44
C THR A 33 17.12 -2.58 5.97
N TYR A 34 18.43 -2.42 6.21
CA TYR A 34 18.99 -1.18 6.75
C TYR A 34 18.91 -0.05 5.71
N SER A 35 19.30 -0.35 4.47
CA SER A 35 19.16 0.58 3.34
C SER A 35 17.70 0.97 3.10
N HIS A 36 16.75 0.04 3.29
CA HIS A 36 15.31 0.33 3.21
C HIS A 36 14.90 1.39 4.23
N TRP A 37 15.21 1.18 5.51
CA TRP A 37 14.79 2.08 6.58
C TRP A 37 15.41 3.45 6.48
N ASN A 38 16.70 3.53 6.12
CA ASN A 38 17.35 4.81 5.86
C ASN A 38 16.66 5.60 4.75
N LEU A 39 16.17 4.92 3.71
CA LEU A 39 15.39 5.56 2.65
C LEU A 39 14.02 6.00 3.14
N VAL A 40 13.30 5.16 3.90
CA VAL A 40 11.99 5.51 4.45
C VAL A 40 12.10 6.74 5.35
N GLU A 41 12.98 6.73 6.35
CA GLU A 41 13.18 7.85 7.28
C GLU A 41 13.57 9.14 6.56
N LYS A 42 14.47 9.05 5.57
CA LYS A 42 14.89 10.23 4.78
C LYS A 42 13.78 10.83 3.93
N ASN A 43 12.79 10.03 3.51
CA ASN A 43 11.72 10.48 2.63
C ASN A 43 10.44 10.88 3.39
N ILE A 44 10.31 10.55 4.67
CA ILE A 44 9.24 11.07 5.52
C ILE A 44 9.62 12.49 5.95
N ASN A 45 9.04 13.48 5.28
CA ASN A 45 9.31 14.90 5.49
C ASN A 45 8.15 15.66 6.15
N THR A 46 7.09 14.95 6.54
CA THR A 46 5.91 15.51 7.21
C THR A 46 5.51 14.63 8.39
N LYS A 47 4.81 15.22 9.35
CA LYS A 47 4.23 14.47 10.47
C LYS A 47 2.90 13.83 10.12
N ASP A 48 2.17 14.37 9.15
CA ASP A 48 0.83 13.89 8.80
C ASP A 48 0.94 12.97 7.59
N ILE A 49 0.51 11.72 7.76
CA ILE A 49 0.60 10.67 6.73
C ILE A 49 -0.77 10.06 6.42
N GLY A 50 -0.90 9.54 5.20
CA GLY A 50 -2.00 8.66 4.82
C GLY A 50 -1.54 7.20 4.78
N ILE A 51 -2.42 6.27 5.15
CA ILE A 51 -2.18 4.83 5.03
C ILE A 51 -3.14 4.27 3.98
N TYR A 52 -2.58 3.71 2.91
CA TYR A 52 -3.34 2.93 1.94
C TYR A 52 -3.11 1.43 2.18
N ILE A 53 -4.19 0.66 2.26
CA ILE A 53 -4.16 -0.78 2.46
C ILE A 53 -4.78 -1.45 1.24
N HIS A 54 -3.98 -2.27 0.55
CA HIS A 54 -4.39 -2.91 -0.68
C HIS A 54 -4.88 -4.34 -0.43
N ILE A 55 -6.18 -4.60 -0.52
CA ILE A 55 -6.75 -5.95 -0.44
C ILE A 55 -6.88 -6.52 -1.86
N PRO A 56 -6.03 -7.48 -2.29
CA PRO A 56 -5.92 -7.87 -3.69
C PRO A 56 -6.94 -8.94 -4.10
N PHE A 57 -8.06 -9.11 -3.40
CA PHE A 57 -8.95 -10.26 -3.59
C PHE A 57 -10.31 -9.87 -4.14
N CYS A 58 -10.79 -10.61 -5.14
CA CYS A 58 -12.14 -10.48 -5.71
C CYS A 58 -12.85 -11.84 -5.74
N ARG A 59 -14.19 -11.86 -5.74
CA ARG A 59 -14.96 -13.10 -6.02
C ARG A 59 -14.73 -13.58 -7.45
N SER A 60 -14.66 -12.63 -8.38
CA SER A 60 -14.38 -12.85 -9.80
C SER A 60 -13.70 -11.62 -10.39
N ILE A 61 -12.93 -11.78 -11.46
CA ILE A 61 -12.22 -10.67 -12.11
C ILE A 61 -13.09 -10.06 -13.22
N CYS A 62 -13.45 -8.78 -13.08
CA CYS A 62 -14.13 -8.03 -14.13
C CYS A 62 -13.22 -7.84 -15.35
N MET A 63 -13.76 -8.05 -16.56
CA MET A 63 -12.99 -7.93 -17.82
C MET A 63 -12.35 -6.55 -18.02
N PHE A 64 -12.98 -5.49 -17.51
CA PHE A 64 -12.50 -4.13 -17.64
C PHE A 64 -11.53 -3.70 -16.54
N CYS A 65 -11.28 -4.52 -15.51
CA CYS A 65 -10.55 -4.08 -14.32
C CYS A 65 -9.02 -4.04 -14.58
N PRO A 66 -8.37 -2.86 -14.53
CA PRO A 66 -6.95 -2.73 -14.79
C PRO A 66 -6.08 -2.89 -13.54
N TYR A 67 -6.68 -2.93 -12.34
CA TYR A 67 -5.95 -2.95 -11.08
C TYR A 67 -5.27 -4.29 -10.82
N PHE A 68 -4.37 -4.34 -9.84
CA PHE A 68 -3.83 -5.61 -9.34
C PHE A 68 -4.86 -6.27 -8.43
N LYS A 69 -5.16 -7.54 -8.70
CA LYS A 69 -6.16 -8.36 -8.00
C LYS A 69 -6.00 -9.83 -8.41
N ASP A 70 -6.46 -10.72 -7.55
CA ASP A 70 -6.54 -12.16 -7.72
C ASP A 70 -7.92 -12.66 -7.25
N VAL A 71 -8.31 -13.87 -7.67
CA VAL A 71 -9.55 -14.51 -7.23
C VAL A 71 -9.34 -15.11 -5.85
N LEU A 72 -10.21 -14.78 -4.89
CA LEU A 72 -10.17 -15.37 -3.56
C LEU A 72 -10.54 -16.85 -3.63
N LYS A 73 -9.61 -17.75 -3.29
CA LYS A 73 -9.85 -19.20 -3.38
C LYS A 73 -10.58 -19.74 -2.16
N ASN A 74 -10.22 -19.25 -0.97
CA ASN A 74 -10.79 -19.67 0.30
C ASN A 74 -10.43 -18.68 1.42
N GLU A 75 -11.09 -18.85 2.57
CA GLU A 75 -10.86 -18.01 3.76
C GLU A 75 -9.42 -18.14 4.30
N GLN A 76 -8.78 -19.32 4.18
CA GLN A 76 -7.42 -19.52 4.68
C GLN A 76 -6.38 -18.66 3.91
N GLU A 77 -6.58 -18.44 2.61
CA GLU A 77 -5.75 -17.54 1.81
C GLU A 77 -5.85 -16.10 2.32
N LEU A 78 -7.06 -15.67 2.67
CA LEU A 78 -7.31 -14.34 3.23
C LEU A 78 -6.69 -14.18 4.62
N GLU A 79 -6.89 -15.16 5.52
CA GLU A 79 -6.27 -15.15 6.84
C GLU A 79 -4.74 -15.14 6.74
N LYS A 80 -4.16 -15.92 5.82
CA LYS A 80 -2.71 -15.91 5.57
C LYS A 80 -2.24 -14.53 5.12
N TYR A 81 -2.95 -13.89 4.19
CA TYR A 81 -2.66 -12.54 3.74
C TYR A 81 -2.71 -11.55 4.92
N PHE A 82 -3.77 -11.56 5.72
CA PHE A 82 -3.92 -10.69 6.90
C PHE A 82 -2.80 -10.93 7.92
N ASN A 83 -2.42 -12.18 8.17
CA ASN A 83 -1.30 -12.50 9.05
C ASN A 83 0.02 -11.83 8.61
N PHE A 84 0.28 -11.75 7.30
CA PHE A 84 1.45 -11.04 6.77
C PHE A 84 1.26 -9.52 6.80
N LEU A 85 0.08 -9.01 6.45
CA LEU A 85 -0.25 -7.58 6.53
C LEU A 85 -0.06 -7.04 7.95
N LEU A 86 -0.57 -7.73 8.97
CA LEU A 86 -0.41 -7.31 10.37
C LEU A 86 1.06 -7.34 10.81
N LYS A 87 1.87 -8.28 10.30
CA LYS A 87 3.32 -8.31 10.56
C LYS A 87 4.02 -7.11 9.91
N GLU A 88 3.64 -6.76 8.70
CA GLU A 88 4.17 -5.60 7.99
C GLU A 88 3.82 -4.30 8.74
N ILE A 89 2.57 -4.11 9.14
CA ILE A 89 2.13 -2.95 9.94
C ILE A 89 2.92 -2.85 11.24
N LYS A 90 3.12 -3.97 11.95
CA LYS A 90 3.94 -4.02 13.17
C LYS A 90 5.40 -3.65 12.90
N MET A 91 5.95 -4.08 11.77
CA MET A 91 7.33 -3.80 11.39
C MET A 91 7.53 -2.30 11.11
N TYR A 92 6.70 -1.70 10.25
CA TYR A 92 6.72 -0.26 9.98
C TYR A 92 6.41 0.56 11.23
N GLY A 93 5.38 0.17 11.98
CA GLY A 93 4.97 0.84 13.20
C GLY A 93 6.06 0.92 14.26
N LYS A 94 6.86 -0.15 14.42
CA LYS A 94 8.02 -0.14 15.32
C LYS A 94 9.11 0.80 14.85
N GLN A 95 9.47 0.75 13.57
CA GLN A 95 10.53 1.60 13.01
C GLN A 95 10.14 3.09 13.06
N LEU A 96 8.88 3.39 12.74
CA LEU A 96 8.40 4.76 12.59
C LEU A 96 7.93 5.39 13.92
N LYS A 97 7.94 4.64 15.02
CA LYS A 97 7.40 5.09 16.31
C LYS A 97 8.02 6.40 16.81
N GLU A 98 9.32 6.60 16.59
CA GLU A 98 10.04 7.79 17.04
C GLU A 98 9.77 9.04 16.18
N ASN A 99 9.13 8.88 15.01
CA ASN A 99 8.86 9.97 14.08
C ASN A 99 7.60 10.79 14.45
N ASP A 100 6.84 10.39 15.48
CA ASP A 100 5.65 11.11 15.97
C ASP A 100 4.63 11.43 14.84
N LEU A 101 4.35 10.42 14.01
CA LEU A 101 3.48 10.55 12.84
C LEU A 101 2.00 10.53 13.25
N ASN A 102 1.21 11.45 12.70
CA ASN A 102 -0.23 11.44 12.76
C ASN A 102 -0.80 10.81 11.49
N VAL A 103 -1.66 9.82 11.63
CA VAL A 103 -2.40 9.26 10.51
C VAL A 103 -3.68 10.09 10.32
N THR A 104 -3.74 10.81 9.21
CA THR A 104 -4.83 11.74 8.88
C THR A 104 -5.80 11.16 7.84
N ASP A 105 -5.43 10.06 7.19
CA ASP A 105 -6.29 9.35 6.25
C ASP A 105 -5.94 7.84 6.25
N ILE A 106 -6.97 6.98 6.23
CA ILE A 106 -6.80 5.54 6.02
C ILE A 106 -7.80 5.12 4.97
N HIS A 107 -7.31 4.54 3.88
CA HIS A 107 -8.14 4.04 2.79
C HIS A 107 -7.81 2.59 2.46
N VAL A 108 -8.84 1.75 2.42
CA VAL A 108 -8.73 0.33 2.05
C VAL A 108 -9.34 0.13 0.66
N GLY A 109 -8.53 -0.32 -0.30
CA GLY A 109 -8.95 -0.50 -1.68
C GLY A 109 -8.31 -1.70 -2.36
N GLY A 110 -8.48 -1.80 -3.68
CA GLY A 110 -7.76 -2.78 -4.51
C GLY A 110 -8.70 -3.69 -5.30
N GLY A 111 -8.81 -4.94 -4.87
CA GLY A 111 -9.80 -5.89 -5.36
C GLY A 111 -11.18 -5.56 -4.80
N THR A 112 -11.61 -6.33 -3.81
CA THR A 112 -12.92 -6.16 -3.16
C THR A 112 -12.76 -6.23 -1.65
N PRO A 113 -12.41 -5.11 -0.99
CA PRO A 113 -12.22 -5.06 0.46
C PRO A 113 -13.47 -5.46 1.26
N SER A 114 -14.67 -5.31 0.70
CA SER A 114 -15.93 -5.75 1.32
C SER A 114 -16.06 -7.26 1.52
N LEU A 115 -15.22 -8.08 0.87
CA LEU A 115 -15.18 -9.54 1.11
C LEU A 115 -14.50 -9.92 2.43
N VAL A 116 -13.78 -8.98 3.04
CA VAL A 116 -13.04 -9.25 4.27
C VAL A 116 -14.02 -9.35 5.44
N PRO A 117 -14.02 -10.45 6.21
CA PRO A 117 -14.91 -10.60 7.35
C PRO A 117 -14.60 -9.57 8.44
N PRO A 118 -15.61 -9.06 9.17
CA PRO A 118 -15.43 -8.01 10.19
C PRO A 118 -14.37 -8.33 11.26
N LYS A 119 -14.17 -9.62 11.58
CA LYS A 119 -13.13 -10.07 12.53
C LYS A 119 -11.73 -9.64 12.09
N LEU A 120 -11.39 -9.80 10.81
CA LEU A 120 -10.07 -9.44 10.29
C LEU A 120 -9.88 -7.92 10.21
N TYR A 121 -10.95 -7.18 9.90
CA TYR A 121 -10.92 -5.72 10.01
C TYR A 121 -10.68 -5.26 11.45
N ARG A 122 -11.29 -5.92 12.44
CA ARG A 122 -11.04 -5.60 13.85
C ARG A 122 -9.57 -5.75 14.20
N GLU A 123 -8.97 -6.89 13.86
CA GLU A 123 -7.54 -7.15 14.10
C GLU A 123 -6.64 -6.13 13.40
N LEU A 124 -7.01 -5.71 12.19
CA LEU A 124 -6.32 -4.67 11.42
C LEU A 124 -6.38 -3.31 12.12
N ILE A 125 -7.57 -2.87 12.51
CA ILE A 125 -7.80 -1.58 13.16
C ILE A 125 -7.09 -1.54 14.52
N ASP A 126 -7.22 -2.60 15.32
CA ASP A 126 -6.56 -2.72 16.62
C ASP A 126 -5.03 -2.66 16.46
N THR A 127 -4.48 -3.32 15.44
CA THR A 127 -3.04 -3.28 15.16
C THR A 127 -2.60 -1.90 14.70
N LEU A 128 -3.36 -1.22 13.83
CA LEU A 128 -3.02 0.15 13.41
C LEU A 128 -3.03 1.10 14.61
N ALA A 129 -4.06 1.04 15.45
CA ALA A 129 -4.21 1.90 16.63
C ALA A 129 -3.11 1.64 17.68
N GLN A 130 -2.55 0.43 17.73
CA GLN A 130 -1.43 0.11 18.62
C GLN A 130 -0.12 0.80 18.20
N PHE A 131 0.10 1.01 16.90
CA PHE A 131 1.39 1.45 16.37
C PHE A 131 1.40 2.88 15.82
N PHE A 132 0.23 3.43 15.49
CA PHE A 132 0.11 4.74 14.85
C PHE A 132 -0.88 5.64 15.60
N ASN A 133 -0.64 6.95 15.57
CA ASN A 133 -1.55 7.94 16.12
C ASN A 133 -2.66 8.27 15.10
N ILE A 134 -3.78 7.54 15.17
CA ILE A 134 -4.89 7.67 14.22
C ILE A 134 -5.81 8.81 14.64
N LYS A 135 -6.00 9.80 13.75
CA LYS A 135 -6.86 10.97 13.96
C LYS A 135 -8.00 11.09 12.94
N CYS A 136 -8.28 10.02 12.20
CA CYS A 136 -9.20 10.03 11.07
C CYS A 136 -10.20 8.87 11.11
N SER A 137 -11.25 8.99 10.30
CA SER A 137 -12.10 7.86 9.92
C SER A 137 -11.38 6.97 8.90
N ILE A 138 -11.87 5.74 8.75
CA ILE A 138 -11.36 4.78 7.76
C ILE A 138 -12.35 4.71 6.60
N GLY A 139 -11.86 4.89 5.37
CA GLY A 139 -12.59 4.65 4.14
C GLY A 139 -12.34 3.23 3.63
N ILE A 140 -13.38 2.57 3.14
CA ILE A 140 -13.27 1.26 2.49
C ILE A 140 -13.99 1.29 1.14
N GLU A 141 -13.39 0.66 0.13
CA GLU A 141 -14.08 0.35 -1.13
C GLU A 141 -14.99 -0.86 -0.94
N VAL A 142 -16.20 -0.78 -1.50
CA VAL A 142 -17.24 -1.80 -1.36
C VAL A 142 -17.77 -2.15 -2.74
N ASN A 143 -17.92 -3.45 -3.01
CA ASN A 143 -18.71 -3.90 -4.15
C ASN A 143 -20.20 -3.82 -3.79
N PRO A 144 -21.06 -3.17 -4.61
CA PRO A 144 -22.50 -3.06 -4.35
C PRO A 144 -23.25 -4.40 -4.18
N GLU A 145 -22.66 -5.53 -4.56
CA GLU A 145 -23.26 -6.85 -4.43
C GLU A 145 -22.95 -7.57 -3.10
N ASP A 146 -22.06 -7.01 -2.26
CA ASP A 146 -21.71 -7.54 -0.94
C ASP A 146 -22.58 -6.95 0.18
#